data_AF-A0A933R939-F1
#
_entry.id   AF-A0A933R939-F1
#
_cell.length_a   1.000
_cell.length_b   1.000
_cell.length_c   1.000
_cell.angle_alpha   90.00
_cell.angle_beta   90.00
_cell.angle_gamma   90.00
#
_symmetry.space_group_name_H-M   'P 1'
#
loop_
_entity.id
_entity.type
_entity.pdbx_description
1 polymer ?
#
loop_
_entity_poly.entity_id
_entity_poly.type
_entity_poly.pdbx_seq_one_letter_code
_entity_poly.pdbx_strand_id
1 'polypeptide(L)' 'MNVGTGTTTPIRDLWAVLAGPSAPGPTFAAARAGDIGRVALSPTRARIHLSWAPWTDLQTGLRAVRTGHPDG' A
#
# COMPACT_ATOMS: atom_id res chain seq x y z
N MET A 1 16.32 -9.77 4.63
CA MET A 1 16.23 -8.35 5.04
C MET A 1 14.88 -7.82 4.60
N ASN A 2 14.21 -7.00 5.42
CA ASN A 2 12.88 -6.51 5.09
C ASN A 2 12.94 -5.25 4.22
N VAL A 3 12.18 -5.25 3.13
CA VAL A 3 11.99 -4.11 2.23
C VAL A 3 10.52 -3.72 2.30
N GLY A 4 10.23 -2.52 2.76
CA GLY A 4 8.87 -2.05 2.97
C GLY A 4 8.85 -0.63 3.53
N THR A 5 7.66 -0.06 3.66
CA THR A 5 7.51 1.34 4.08
C THR A 5 7.57 1.54 5.59
N GLY A 6 7.44 0.46 6.38
CA GLY A 6 7.22 0.55 7.83
C GLY A 6 5.83 1.03 8.22
N THR A 7 4.96 1.30 7.24
CA THR A 7 3.60 1.80 7.45
C THR A 7 2.59 0.72 7.05
N THR A 8 1.46 0.66 7.77
CA THR A 8 0.29 -0.13 7.37
C THR A 8 -0.77 0.81 6.80
N THR A 9 -1.40 0.42 5.70
CA THR A 9 -2.58 1.09 5.16
C THR A 9 -3.80 0.17 5.30
N PRO A 10 -4.86 0.57 6.02
CA PRO A 10 -6.13 -0.15 6.06
C PRO A 10 -6.77 -0.27 4.68
N ILE A 11 -7.43 -1.39 4.40
CA ILE A 11 -8.11 -1.63 3.10
C ILE A 11 -9.16 -0.54 2.79
N ARG A 12 -9.90 -0.07 3.81
CA ARG A 12 -10.88 1.02 3.64
C ARG A 12 -10.23 2.35 3.21
N ASP A 13 -9.04 2.65 3.71
CA ASP A 13 -8.34 3.90 3.41
C ASP A 13 -7.77 3.81 1.98
N LEU A 14 -7.24 2.65 1.61
CA LEU A 14 -6.83 2.35 0.23
C LEU A 14 -8.01 2.44 -0.75
N TRP A 15 -9.16 1.86 -0.38
CA TRP A 15 -10.38 1.92 -1.20
C TRP A 15 -10.82 3.36 -1.42
N ALA A 16 -10.84 4.21 -0.38
CA ALA A 16 -11.27 5.61 -0.50
C ALA A 16 -10.42 6.40 -1.51
N VAL A 17 -9.12 6.09 -1.58
CA VAL A 17 -8.18 6.71 -2.54
C VAL A 17 -8.43 6.21 -3.97
N LEU A 18 -8.70 4.91 -4.13
CA LEU A 18 -8.86 4.27 -5.43
C LEU A 18 -10.23 4.56 -6.06
N ALA A 19 -11.29 4.43 -5.28
CA ALA A 19 -12.67 4.53 -5.75
C ALA A 19 -13.04 5.95 -6.19
N GLY A 20 -12.44 6.95 -5.55
CA GLY A 20 -12.73 8.36 -5.82
C GLY A 20 -14.10 8.79 -5.31
N PRO A 21 -14.42 10.09 -5.43
CA PRO A 21 -15.59 10.69 -4.75
C PRO A 21 -16.94 10.24 -5.34
N SER A 22 -16.96 9.73 -6.58
CA SER A 22 -18.19 9.37 -7.28
C SER A 22 -18.49 7.87 -7.25
N ALA A 23 -17.65 7.05 -6.59
CA ALA A 23 -17.88 5.62 -6.53
C ALA A 23 -19.05 5.25 -5.60
N PRO A 24 -19.82 4.21 -5.94
CA PRO A 24 -20.74 3.58 -4.99
C PRO A 24 -20.00 3.14 -3.73
N GLY A 25 -20.71 3.09 -2.59
CA GLY A 25 -20.11 2.61 -1.33
C GLY A 25 -19.61 1.15 -1.44
N PRO A 26 -18.59 0.78 -0.66
CA PRO A 26 -18.07 -0.58 -0.69
C PRO A 26 -19.10 -1.57 -0.12
N THR A 27 -19.12 -2.78 -0.67
CA THR A 27 -19.85 -3.90 -0.07
C THR A 27 -18.96 -4.59 0.95
N PHE A 28 -19.46 -4.77 2.17
CA PHE A 28 -18.75 -5.49 3.23
C PHE A 28 -19.06 -6.98 3.16
N ALA A 29 -18.03 -7.80 3.37
CA ALA A 29 -18.13 -9.25 3.45
C ALA A 29 -17.44 -9.75 4.73
N ALA A 30 -17.70 -11.00 5.10
CA ALA A 30 -17.01 -11.65 6.20
C ALA A 30 -15.49 -11.71 5.94
N ALA A 31 -14.69 -11.60 7.00
CA ALA A 31 -13.25 -11.80 6.92
C ALA A 31 -12.94 -13.23 6.45
N ARG A 32 -11.92 -13.40 5.62
CA ARG A 32 -11.55 -14.74 5.14
C ARG A 32 -10.84 -15.50 6.25
N ALA A 33 -11.12 -16.79 6.37
CA ALA A 33 -10.43 -17.64 7.34
C ALA A 33 -8.92 -17.63 7.06
N GLY A 34 -8.13 -17.27 8.07
CA GLY A 34 -6.67 -17.16 7.95
C GLY A 34 -6.15 -15.81 7.46
N ASP A 35 -7.02 -14.81 7.22
CA ASP A 35 -6.57 -13.47 6.86
C ASP A 35 -5.72 -12.85 7.98
N ILE A 36 -4.61 -12.23 7.58
CA ILE A 36 -3.76 -11.48 8.50
C ILE A 36 -4.32 -10.06 8.64
N GLY A 37 -4.81 -9.70 9.82
CA GLY A 37 -5.49 -8.42 10.05
C GLY A 37 -4.60 -7.17 9.96
N ARG A 38 -3.27 -7.31 10.10
CA ARG A 38 -2.31 -6.21 9.99
C ARG A 38 -0.90 -6.73 9.72
N VAL A 39 -0.20 -6.08 8.79
CA VAL A 39 1.22 -6.32 8.50
C VAL A 39 1.94 -4.99 8.32
N ALA A 40 3.14 -4.86 8.88
CA ALA A 40 4.10 -3.81 8.62
C ALA A 40 5.52 -4.37 8.74
N LEU A 41 6.41 -3.94 7.86
CA LEU A 41 7.81 -4.38 7.84
C LEU A 41 8.73 -3.27 8.29
N SER A 42 9.53 -3.47 9.33
CA SER A 42 10.57 -2.52 9.70
C SER A 42 11.64 -2.43 8.60
N PRO A 43 11.89 -1.23 8.01
CA PRO A 43 12.93 -1.05 7.00
C PRO A 43 14.31 -0.78 7.62
N THR A 44 14.45 -0.80 8.96
CA THR A 44 15.68 -0.39 9.66
C THR A 44 16.91 -1.11 9.15
N ARG A 45 16.84 -2.43 8.97
CA ARG A 45 18.00 -3.19 8.45
C ARG A 45 18.35 -2.79 7.01
N ALA A 46 17.37 -2.57 6.14
CA ALA A 46 17.61 -2.13 4.77
C ALA A 46 18.25 -0.75 4.68
N ARG A 47 17.86 0.18 5.57
CA ARG A 47 18.52 1.49 5.69
C ARG A 47 19.98 1.35 6.10
N ILE A 48 20.28 0.52 7.10
CA ILE A 48 21.63 0.38 7.65
C ILE A 48 22.59 -0.31 6.67
N HIS A 49 22.20 -1.46 6.13
CA HIS A 49 23.17 -2.26 5.35
C HIS A 49 23.10 -2.02 3.84
N LEU A 50 22.02 -1.43 3.33
CA LEU A 50 21.86 -1.20 1.89
C LEU A 50 21.71 0.28 1.52
N SER A 51 21.71 1.19 2.49
CA SER A 51 21.33 2.59 2.28
C SER A 51 19.97 2.74 1.57
N TRP A 52 19.08 1.77 1.74
CA TRP A 52 17.80 1.72 1.05
C TRP A 52 16.69 2.33 1.90
N ALA A 53 15.86 3.16 1.27
CA ALA A 53 14.61 3.66 1.83
C ALA A 53 13.55 3.79 0.72
N PRO A 54 12.25 3.66 1.04
CA PRO A 54 11.20 3.96 0.07
C PRO A 54 11.22 5.46 -0.27
N TRP A 55 11.13 5.80 -1.55
CA TRP A 55 11.09 7.20 -2.02
C TRP A 55 9.74 7.57 -2.66
N THR A 56 8.84 6.62 -2.87
CA THR A 56 7.50 6.84 -3.42
C THR A 56 6.46 6.62 -2.32
N ASP A 57 5.70 7.67 -1.99
CA ASP A 57 4.55 7.53 -1.12
C ASP A 57 3.39 6.81 -1.82
N LEU A 58 2.42 6.32 -1.04
CA LEU A 58 1.29 5.55 -1.56
C LEU A 58 0.48 6.32 -2.61
N GLN A 59 0.19 7.61 -2.40
CA GLN A 59 -0.63 8.39 -3.33
C GLN A 59 0.07 8.56 -4.67
N THR A 60 1.36 8.88 -4.63
CA THR A 60 2.20 9.01 -5.81
C THR A 60 2.27 7.69 -6.59
N GLY A 61 2.48 6.57 -5.90
CA GLY A 61 2.50 5.24 -6.52
C GLY A 61 1.16 4.85 -7.16
N LEU A 62 0.04 5.07 -6.47
CA LEU A 62 -1.29 4.74 -7.00
C LEU A 62 -1.66 5.55 -8.25
N ARG A 63 -1.26 6.82 -8.32
CA ARG A 63 -1.45 7.63 -9.54
C ARG A 63 -0.69 7.03 -10.72
N ALA A 64 0.57 6.65 -10.53
CA ALA A 64 1.39 6.07 -11.59
C ALA A 64 0.84 4.74 -12.11
N VAL A 65 0.31 3.88 -11.23
CA VAL A 65 -0.33 2.62 -11.63
C VAL A 65 -1.59 2.89 -12.46
N ARG A 66 -2.41 3.88 -12.09
CA ARG A 66 -3.67 4.18 -12.78
C ARG A 66 -3.47 4.75 -14.18
N THR A 67 -2.39 5.50 -14.41
CA THR A 67 -2.11 6.10 -15.72
C THR A 67 -1.51 5.11 -16.72
N GLY A 68 -1.23 3.87 -16.31
CA GLY A 68 -0.34 2.97 -17.03
C GLY A 68 1.10 3.47 -16.91
N HIS A 69 2.03 2.58 -16.57
CA HIS A 69 3.44 2.96 -16.52
C HIS A 69 3.96 3.09 -17.97
N PRO A 70 4.48 4.25 -18.42
CA PRO A 70 5.01 4.38 -19.77
C PRO A 70 6.35 3.64 -19.99
N ASP A 71 7.02 3.19 -18.92
CA ASP A 71 8.36 2.55 -18.98
C ASP A 71 8.36 1.09 -18.47
N GLY A 72 7.26 0.36 -18.69
CA GLY A 72 7.15 -1.08 -18.41
C GLY A 72 7.16 -1.93 -19.65
#